data_AF-A0A846ERH7-F1
#
_entry.id   AF-A0A846ERH7-F1
#
_cell.length_a   1.000
_cell.length_b   1.000
_cell.length_c   1.000
_cell.angle_alpha   90.00
_cell.angle_beta   90.00
_cell.angle_gamma   90.00
#
_symmetry.space_group_name_H-M   'P 1'
#
loop_
_entity.id
_entity.type
_entity.pdbx_description
1 polymer ?
#
loop_
_entity_poly.entity_id
_entity_poly.type
_entity_poly.pdbx_seq_one_letter_code
_entity_poly.pdbx_strand_id
1 'polypeptide(L)'
;MTVKTKTEVDYLIIGAGAAGLQLAYFLEQNQRNYLVLDGAEKPGSFWHKFPRHRKLISINKVYTGYEERESQLRWDWNSLLCDDDQFSFSNYSKRYFPDAGDYAQYLEDFSKHFQLKIKCGTKIVKISKNNQFFVTDDQGHVYTCRRLIIATGVSKPYIPDIPGIELTENYFDFPFDPEEYVNQRVLIIGKGTSGFETANHLTETARVIHLCSPNSIKFAWQTHFSGHLRAINTPFLDTYILKGQNSVLDASVEKIEYKNGEYLVDMCFSHADGQKAVFAYDRVLCCTGFQFDSSIFDDTCKPELDIHDKFPTMTSEWESTKIADMYFAGTLMQVRDFDKTNSNVIHGFRFNIKALSQILEQKYHDKQLPYNTLPLQSQAIVEKLIERISTSPELFLQQGFLCDLIVFSKSSQTANYYEGLPVDYVRDRASSIGFSNGDLAENDQYYTITLEFGKIEGDPFSVKREKDPDKAYLSAHIHPIVRRFTKSSLLYEQHIYEHLENDWRPNQERGEKSVIRSLEFIGQSDYSQFQSTYAQKLIEFFEQEISFTEPFVPPALVGSTK
;
A
#
# COMPACT_ATOMS: atom_id res chain seq x y z
N MET A 1 24.17 -28.45 -21.10
CA MET A 1 24.27 -27.08 -21.62
C MET A 1 25.43 -26.40 -20.91
N THR A 2 26.40 -25.89 -21.66
CA THR A 2 27.59 -25.23 -21.09
C THR A 2 27.16 -23.87 -20.54
N VAL A 3 27.22 -23.69 -19.21
CA VAL A 3 26.91 -22.41 -18.54
C VAL A 3 27.84 -21.33 -19.10
N LYS A 4 27.29 -20.32 -19.79
CA LYS A 4 28.10 -19.31 -20.51
C LYS A 4 28.75 -18.29 -19.59
N THR A 5 28.18 -18.03 -18.41
CA THR A 5 28.74 -17.12 -17.39
C THR A 5 27.99 -17.33 -16.07
N LYS A 6 28.70 -17.28 -14.93
CA LYS A 6 28.13 -17.37 -13.58
C LYS A 6 28.40 -16.05 -12.84
N THR A 7 27.33 -15.37 -12.41
CA THR A 7 27.42 -14.19 -11.54
C THR A 7 26.89 -14.56 -10.15
N GLU A 8 27.60 -14.18 -9.09
CA GLU A 8 27.24 -14.51 -7.71
C GLU A 8 27.08 -13.23 -6.88
N VAL A 9 25.92 -13.06 -6.26
CA VAL A 9 25.57 -11.90 -5.43
C VAL A 9 24.89 -12.36 -4.14
N ASP A 10 24.92 -11.55 -3.08
CA ASP A 10 24.20 -11.90 -1.85
C ASP A 10 22.68 -11.69 -2.02
N TYR A 11 22.29 -10.58 -2.64
CA TYR A 11 20.91 -10.21 -2.92
C TYR A 11 20.65 -10.10 -4.42
N LEU A 12 19.64 -10.80 -4.93
CA LEU A 12 19.19 -10.66 -6.31
C LEU A 12 17.75 -10.17 -6.33
N ILE A 13 17.50 -9.04 -7.00
CA ILE A 13 16.17 -8.47 -7.17
C ILE A 13 15.70 -8.75 -8.60
N ILE A 14 14.51 -9.32 -8.77
CA ILE A 14 13.88 -9.52 -10.07
C ILE A 14 12.82 -8.45 -10.28
N GLY A 15 13.07 -7.54 -11.22
CA GLY A 15 12.24 -6.38 -11.56
C GLY A 15 12.87 -5.04 -11.16
N ALA A 16 13.07 -4.16 -12.14
CA ALA A 16 13.55 -2.78 -12.00
C ALA A 16 12.39 -1.76 -12.11
N GLY A 17 11.21 -2.12 -11.61
CA GLY A 17 10.12 -1.18 -11.33
C GLY A 17 10.35 -0.41 -10.03
N ALA A 18 9.40 0.46 -9.66
CA ALA A 18 9.49 1.33 -8.48
C ALA A 18 9.92 0.59 -7.19
N ALA A 19 9.37 -0.60 -6.95
CA ALA A 19 9.71 -1.41 -5.78
C ALA A 19 11.15 -1.96 -5.80
N GLY A 20 11.58 -2.50 -6.94
CA GLY A 20 12.94 -3.01 -7.09
C GLY A 20 13.98 -1.91 -6.96
N LEU A 21 13.70 -0.73 -7.54
CA LEU A 21 14.57 0.44 -7.43
C LEU A 21 14.62 0.98 -5.99
N GLN A 22 13.48 1.01 -5.28
CA GLN A 22 13.44 1.44 -3.88
C GLN A 22 14.30 0.53 -2.98
N LEU A 23 14.20 -0.79 -3.13
CA LEU A 23 15.01 -1.71 -2.33
C LEU A 23 16.48 -1.66 -2.74
N ALA A 24 16.77 -1.59 -4.05
CA ALA A 24 18.13 -1.45 -4.55
C ALA A 24 18.83 -0.21 -4.00
N TYR A 25 18.12 0.91 -3.89
CA TYR A 25 18.64 2.12 -3.24
C TYR A 25 19.09 1.84 -1.80
N PHE A 26 18.25 1.19 -0.97
CA PHE A 26 18.64 0.88 0.40
C PHE A 26 19.79 -0.13 0.47
N LEU A 27 19.86 -1.11 -0.43
CA LEU A 27 20.98 -2.04 -0.52
C LEU A 27 22.29 -1.33 -0.93
N GLU A 28 22.23 -0.36 -1.84
CA GLU A 28 23.40 0.45 -2.24
C GLU A 28 23.88 1.34 -1.08
N GLN A 29 22.96 2.02 -0.39
CA GLN A 29 23.27 2.85 0.78
C GLN A 29 23.96 2.03 1.89
N ASN A 30 23.56 0.77 2.06
CA ASN A 30 24.17 -0.16 3.02
C ASN A 30 25.38 -0.92 2.45
N GLN A 31 25.87 -0.56 1.26
CA GLN A 31 27.02 -1.14 0.58
C GLN A 31 26.92 -2.67 0.44
N ARG A 32 25.71 -3.17 0.13
CA ARG A 32 25.46 -4.61 -0.02
C ARG A 32 25.85 -5.09 -1.41
N ASN A 33 26.21 -6.37 -1.49
CA ASN A 33 26.45 -7.05 -2.75
C ASN A 33 25.10 -7.47 -3.36
N TYR A 34 24.60 -6.68 -4.33
CA TYR A 34 23.33 -6.94 -4.98
C TYR A 34 23.37 -6.71 -6.49
N LEU A 35 22.35 -7.23 -7.16
CA LEU A 35 22.05 -6.98 -8.56
C LEU A 35 20.53 -6.96 -8.78
N VAL A 36 20.06 -6.06 -9.65
CA VAL A 36 18.68 -6.04 -10.15
C VAL A 36 18.66 -6.55 -11.59
N LEU A 37 17.78 -7.50 -11.89
CA LEU A 37 17.55 -8.01 -13.25
C LEU A 37 16.16 -7.60 -13.73
N ASP A 38 16.07 -7.05 -14.93
CA ASP A 38 14.79 -6.72 -15.58
C ASP A 38 14.78 -7.21 -17.03
N GLY A 39 13.64 -7.74 -17.47
CA GLY A 39 13.47 -8.23 -18.83
C GLY A 39 13.26 -7.13 -19.88
N ALA A 40 12.87 -5.93 -19.46
CA ALA A 40 12.71 -4.79 -20.34
C ALA A 40 14.04 -4.05 -20.56
N GLU A 41 14.11 -3.24 -21.61
CA GLU A 41 15.33 -2.50 -22.01
C GLU A 41 15.72 -1.38 -21.04
N LYS A 42 14.80 -0.93 -20.17
CA LYS A 42 15.02 0.17 -19.23
C LYS A 42 14.30 -0.03 -17.89
N PRO A 43 14.82 0.55 -16.79
CA PRO A 43 14.08 0.63 -15.53
C PRO A 43 12.74 1.35 -15.69
N GLY A 44 11.73 0.95 -14.91
CA GLY A 44 10.41 1.58 -14.96
C GLY A 44 9.61 1.34 -16.24
N SER A 45 10.02 0.43 -17.13
CA SER A 45 9.39 0.24 -18.45
C SER A 45 7.89 -0.05 -18.43
N PHE A 46 7.35 -0.60 -17.34
CA PHE A 46 5.90 -0.75 -17.13
C PHE A 46 5.15 0.57 -17.36
N TRP A 47 5.71 1.68 -16.87
CA TRP A 47 5.10 3.00 -16.91
C TRP A 47 5.13 3.66 -18.29
N HIS A 48 5.87 3.10 -19.26
CA HIS A 48 5.81 3.52 -20.67
C HIS A 48 4.57 2.99 -21.39
N LYS A 49 3.98 1.88 -20.90
CA LYS A 49 2.75 1.28 -21.46
C LYS A 49 1.53 1.52 -20.56
N PHE A 50 1.69 1.39 -19.25
CA PHE A 50 0.60 1.39 -18.28
C PHE A 50 0.66 2.57 -17.29
N PRO A 51 -0.48 3.00 -16.71
CA PRO A 51 -1.84 2.69 -17.18
C PRO A 51 -2.02 3.12 -18.64
N ARG A 52 -2.88 2.44 -19.41
CA ARG A 52 -3.03 2.71 -20.86
C ARG A 52 -3.52 4.14 -21.12
N HIS A 53 -4.32 4.66 -20.19
CA HIS A 53 -4.83 6.03 -20.22
C HIS A 53 -3.81 7.07 -19.76
N ARG A 54 -2.57 6.67 -19.49
CA ARG A 54 -1.40 7.50 -19.15
C ARG A 54 -1.54 8.36 -17.90
N LYS A 55 -2.68 8.40 -17.23
CA LYS A 55 -2.92 9.19 -16.03
C LYS A 55 -2.78 8.33 -14.77
N LEU A 56 -1.98 8.78 -13.81
CA LEU A 56 -1.88 8.10 -12.52
C LEU A 56 -3.09 8.42 -11.63
N ILE A 57 -3.47 7.46 -10.79
CA ILE A 57 -4.45 7.66 -9.70
C ILE A 57 -3.79 8.17 -8.40
N SER A 58 -2.46 8.23 -8.37
CA SER A 58 -1.67 8.69 -7.24
C SER A 58 -1.63 10.22 -7.17
N ILE A 59 -1.81 10.76 -5.97
CA ILE A 59 -1.81 12.20 -5.71
C ILE A 59 -0.39 12.77 -5.75
N ASN A 60 -0.24 13.95 -6.31
CA ASN A 60 0.99 14.73 -6.29
C ASN A 60 0.68 16.19 -5.93
N LYS A 61 0.53 16.46 -4.63
CA LYS A 61 0.29 17.82 -4.12
C LYS A 61 1.62 18.53 -3.89
N VAL A 62 1.97 19.44 -4.81
CA VAL A 62 3.22 20.22 -4.73
C VAL A 62 3.18 21.29 -3.64
N TYR A 63 2.07 22.01 -3.51
CA TYR A 63 1.93 23.13 -2.56
C TYR A 63 1.18 22.69 -1.32
N THR A 64 1.91 22.17 -0.32
CA THR A 64 1.32 21.63 0.92
C THR A 64 1.32 22.64 2.07
N GLY A 65 2.17 23.68 1.98
CA GLY A 65 2.44 24.60 3.09
C GLY A 65 3.49 24.07 4.07
N TYR A 66 3.95 22.83 3.94
CA TYR A 66 4.99 22.25 4.80
C TYR A 66 6.36 22.35 4.13
N GLU A 67 7.37 22.75 4.90
CA GLU A 67 8.77 22.81 4.44
C GLU A 67 9.48 21.46 4.64
N GLU A 68 9.07 20.69 5.64
CA GLU A 68 9.66 19.39 5.96
C GLU A 68 9.31 18.34 4.89
N ARG A 69 10.34 17.67 4.35
CA ARG A 69 10.14 16.61 3.35
C ARG A 69 9.26 15.48 3.86
N GLU A 70 9.44 15.06 5.10
CA GLU A 70 8.66 14.00 5.73
C GLU A 70 7.15 14.30 5.67
N SER A 71 6.75 15.50 6.09
CA SER A 71 5.37 15.97 6.05
C SER A 71 4.83 16.05 4.61
N GLN A 72 5.63 16.55 3.65
CA GLN A 72 5.25 16.61 2.24
C GLN A 72 4.93 15.22 1.64
N LEU A 73 5.64 14.17 2.07
CA LEU A 73 5.42 12.80 1.59
C LEU A 73 4.04 12.23 1.92
N ARG A 74 3.26 12.86 2.82
CA ARG A 74 1.84 12.53 3.03
C ARG A 74 0.98 12.79 1.79
N TRP A 75 1.36 13.77 0.97
CA TRP A 75 0.62 14.17 -0.22
C TRP A 75 1.43 14.07 -1.53
N ASP A 76 2.70 13.69 -1.44
CA ASP A 76 3.51 13.20 -2.56
C ASP A 76 3.48 11.67 -2.56
N TRP A 77 2.59 11.11 -3.39
CA TRP A 77 2.36 9.68 -3.45
C TRP A 77 3.24 8.92 -4.46
N ASN A 78 4.20 9.60 -5.08
CA ASN A 78 4.95 9.03 -6.21
C ASN A 78 6.44 8.91 -5.91
N SER A 79 7.02 9.83 -5.13
CA SER A 79 8.46 9.77 -4.82
C SER A 79 8.87 8.44 -4.18
N LEU A 80 9.98 7.89 -4.63
CA LEU A 80 10.77 6.93 -3.87
C LEU A 80 11.48 7.65 -2.72
N LEU A 81 11.73 6.92 -1.64
CA LEU A 81 12.45 7.39 -0.47
C LEU A 81 13.95 7.44 -0.79
N CYS A 82 14.56 8.59 -0.57
CA CYS A 82 16.00 8.80 -0.65
C CYS A 82 16.42 10.03 0.17
N ASP A 83 17.73 10.25 0.25
CA ASP A 83 18.40 11.34 0.97
C ASP A 83 18.66 12.58 0.11
N ASP A 84 18.27 12.57 -1.18
CA ASP A 84 18.37 13.72 -2.08
C ASP A 84 16.99 14.26 -2.46
N ASP A 85 16.61 15.41 -1.89
CA ASP A 85 15.34 16.09 -2.16
C ASP A 85 15.18 16.57 -3.62
N GLN A 86 16.26 16.62 -4.40
CA GLN A 86 16.15 16.86 -5.86
C GLN A 86 15.31 15.77 -6.55
N PHE A 87 15.31 14.55 -6.00
CA PHE A 87 14.49 13.43 -6.44
C PHE A 87 13.08 13.42 -5.82
N SER A 88 12.58 14.58 -5.42
CA SER A 88 11.15 14.78 -5.24
C SER A 88 10.42 14.72 -6.59
N PHE A 89 9.41 13.86 -6.67
CA PHE A 89 8.56 13.73 -7.85
C PHE A 89 7.82 15.03 -8.20
N SER A 90 7.66 15.94 -7.22
CA SER A 90 7.16 17.30 -7.46
C SER A 90 8.03 18.12 -8.42
N ASN A 91 9.28 17.72 -8.66
CA ASN A 91 10.16 18.32 -9.67
C ASN A 91 9.91 17.77 -11.09
N TYR A 92 9.21 16.65 -11.21
CA TYR A 92 8.90 15.99 -12.48
C TYR A 92 7.50 16.34 -12.97
N SER A 93 6.54 16.49 -12.06
CA SER A 93 5.17 16.88 -12.42
C SER A 93 4.60 17.90 -11.44
N LYS A 94 3.87 18.89 -11.97
CA LYS A 94 3.07 19.82 -11.17
C LYS A 94 1.58 19.45 -11.13
N ARG A 95 1.17 18.41 -11.86
CA ARG A 95 -0.22 17.95 -11.88
C ARG A 95 -0.52 17.19 -10.60
N TYR A 96 -1.74 17.37 -10.10
CA TYR A 96 -2.24 16.61 -8.94
C TYR A 96 -2.40 15.12 -9.23
N PHE A 97 -2.74 14.78 -10.48
CA PHE A 97 -2.74 13.42 -11.04
C PHE A 97 -1.77 13.40 -12.23
N PRO A 98 -0.52 12.97 -12.04
CA PRO A 98 0.55 13.04 -13.03
C PRO A 98 0.33 12.16 -14.27
N ASP A 99 1.11 12.42 -15.32
CA ASP A 99 1.27 11.49 -16.43
C ASP A 99 2.21 10.35 -16.04
N ALA A 100 1.96 9.14 -16.53
CA ALA A 100 2.78 7.96 -16.29
C ALA A 100 4.17 8.08 -16.94
N GLY A 101 4.31 8.88 -18.00
CA GLY A 101 5.59 9.24 -18.62
C GLY A 101 6.49 10.04 -17.69
N ASP A 102 5.94 10.98 -16.91
CA ASP A 102 6.68 11.72 -15.89
C ASP A 102 7.28 10.75 -14.86
N TYR A 103 6.51 9.72 -14.47
CA TYR A 103 6.97 8.71 -13.53
C TYR A 103 7.99 7.73 -14.13
N ALA A 104 7.82 7.35 -15.39
CA ALA A 104 8.81 6.55 -16.09
C ALA A 104 10.17 7.26 -16.16
N GLN A 105 10.17 8.55 -16.52
CA GLN A 105 11.36 9.39 -16.54
C GLN A 105 11.99 9.53 -15.16
N TYR A 106 11.18 9.76 -14.12
CA TYR A 106 11.63 9.80 -12.73
C TYR A 106 12.40 8.55 -12.32
N LEU A 107 11.88 7.35 -12.61
CA LEU A 107 12.54 6.09 -12.26
C LEU A 107 13.85 5.87 -13.04
N GLU A 108 13.88 6.26 -14.33
CA GLU A 108 15.12 6.22 -15.12
C GLU A 108 16.20 7.12 -14.50
N ASP A 109 15.86 8.36 -14.14
CA ASP A 109 16.81 9.30 -13.58
C ASP A 109 17.26 8.91 -12.16
N PHE A 110 16.33 8.44 -11.33
CA PHE A 110 16.61 7.93 -9.99
C PHE A 110 17.64 6.80 -10.05
N SER A 111 17.44 5.85 -10.97
CA SER A 111 18.35 4.71 -11.13
C SER A 111 19.77 5.11 -11.56
N LYS A 112 19.88 6.12 -12.43
CA LYS A 112 21.17 6.63 -12.93
C LYS A 112 21.90 7.44 -11.87
N HIS A 113 21.20 8.33 -11.17
CA HIS A 113 21.78 9.21 -10.17
C HIS A 113 22.40 8.43 -9.01
N PHE A 114 21.66 7.46 -8.47
CA PHE A 114 22.15 6.59 -7.39
C PHE A 114 23.01 5.42 -7.88
N GLN A 115 23.35 5.38 -9.18
CA GLN A 115 24.23 4.38 -9.80
C GLN A 115 23.84 2.93 -9.46
N LEU A 116 22.52 2.66 -9.43
CA LEU A 116 21.99 1.37 -9.00
C LEU A 116 22.46 0.25 -9.94
N LYS A 117 22.84 -0.90 -9.37
CA LYS A 117 23.35 -2.06 -10.11
C LYS A 117 22.21 -2.80 -10.79
N ILE A 118 21.85 -2.36 -12.00
CA ILE A 118 20.71 -2.89 -12.76
C ILE A 118 21.20 -3.46 -14.09
N LYS A 119 20.73 -4.65 -14.44
CA LYS A 119 20.90 -5.26 -15.75
C LYS A 119 19.53 -5.44 -16.42
N CYS A 120 19.25 -4.53 -17.35
CA CYS A 120 18.09 -4.57 -18.22
C CYS A 120 18.29 -5.58 -19.37
N GLY A 121 17.25 -5.85 -20.17
CA GLY A 121 17.28 -6.80 -21.29
C GLY A 121 17.59 -8.24 -20.84
N THR A 122 17.29 -8.58 -19.59
CA THR A 122 17.61 -9.87 -18.95
C THR A 122 16.32 -10.54 -18.50
N LYS A 123 15.64 -11.21 -19.43
CA LYS A 123 14.36 -11.89 -19.14
C LYS A 123 14.60 -13.20 -18.41
N ILE A 124 14.14 -13.29 -17.16
CA ILE A 124 14.23 -14.51 -16.37
C ILE A 124 13.20 -15.53 -16.86
N VAL A 125 13.64 -16.77 -17.07
CA VAL A 125 12.80 -17.87 -17.55
C VAL A 125 12.78 -19.06 -16.59
N LYS A 126 13.75 -19.18 -15.70
CA LYS A 126 13.81 -20.27 -14.71
C LYS A 126 14.48 -19.84 -13.41
N ILE A 127 13.86 -20.20 -12.29
CA ILE A 127 14.34 -20.06 -10.92
C ILE A 127 14.24 -21.43 -10.26
N SER A 128 15.33 -21.84 -9.63
CA SER A 128 15.41 -23.10 -8.86
C SER A 128 16.17 -22.85 -7.57
N LYS A 129 15.93 -23.65 -6.54
CA LYS A 129 16.62 -23.57 -5.27
C LYS A 129 17.20 -24.93 -4.85
N ASN A 130 18.44 -24.90 -4.40
CA ASN A 130 19.03 -25.96 -3.59
C ASN A 130 19.54 -25.32 -2.27
N ASN A 131 20.86 -25.28 -2.05
CA ASN A 131 21.44 -24.50 -0.94
C ASN A 131 21.35 -22.97 -1.16
N GLN A 132 21.21 -22.55 -2.42
CA GLN A 132 21.06 -21.16 -2.83
C GLN A 132 20.16 -21.11 -4.07
N PHE A 133 19.74 -19.92 -4.48
CA PHE A 133 18.93 -19.74 -5.69
C PHE A 133 19.82 -19.74 -6.93
N PHE A 134 19.30 -20.36 -7.99
CA PHE A 134 19.83 -20.31 -9.35
C PHE A 134 18.77 -19.69 -10.24
N VAL A 135 19.10 -18.55 -10.84
CA VAL A 135 18.23 -17.77 -11.72
C VAL A 135 18.82 -17.78 -13.12
N THR A 136 18.05 -18.22 -14.10
CA THR A 136 18.48 -18.36 -15.49
C THR A 136 17.70 -17.43 -16.39
N ASP A 137 18.41 -16.66 -17.22
CA ASP A 137 17.81 -15.81 -18.24
C ASP A 137 17.54 -16.57 -19.56
N ASP A 138 16.81 -15.93 -20.47
CA ASP A 138 16.45 -16.49 -21.79
C ASP A 138 17.64 -16.67 -22.75
N GLN A 139 18.83 -16.18 -22.38
CA GLN A 139 20.10 -16.39 -23.10
C GLN A 139 20.96 -17.52 -22.50
N GLY A 140 20.52 -18.10 -21.38
CA GLY A 140 21.20 -19.19 -20.68
C GLY A 140 22.32 -18.74 -19.74
N HIS A 141 22.41 -17.45 -19.38
CA HIS A 141 23.26 -17.02 -18.28
C HIS A 141 22.65 -17.41 -16.95
N VAL A 142 23.50 -17.74 -15.98
CA VAL A 142 23.08 -18.18 -14.65
C VAL A 142 23.59 -17.22 -13.60
N TYR A 143 22.66 -16.74 -12.78
CA TYR A 143 22.92 -15.90 -11.61
C TYR A 143 22.65 -16.73 -10.36
N THR A 144 23.52 -16.64 -9.36
CA THR A 144 23.33 -17.33 -8.08
C THR A 144 23.26 -16.32 -6.94
N CYS A 145 22.33 -16.54 -6.02
CA CYS A 145 22.19 -15.69 -4.84
C CYS A 145 21.69 -16.43 -3.61
N ARG A 146 21.98 -15.87 -2.44
CA ARG A 146 21.50 -16.38 -1.16
C ARG A 146 20.10 -15.88 -0.84
N ARG A 147 19.82 -14.59 -1.10
CA ARG A 147 18.52 -13.96 -0.90
C ARG A 147 17.95 -13.50 -2.23
N LEU A 148 16.75 -13.96 -2.54
CA LEU A 148 16.06 -13.63 -3.78
C LEU A 148 14.85 -12.75 -3.45
N ILE A 149 14.75 -11.60 -4.12
CA ILE A 149 13.63 -10.68 -3.94
C ILE A 149 12.87 -10.58 -5.25
N ILE A 150 11.59 -10.90 -5.19
CA ILE A 150 10.68 -10.82 -6.33
C ILE A 150 9.94 -9.48 -6.27
N ALA A 151 10.29 -8.57 -7.17
CA ALA A 151 9.75 -7.22 -7.30
C ALA A 151 9.08 -7.02 -8.68
N THR A 152 8.57 -8.10 -9.28
CA THR A 152 7.98 -8.13 -10.63
C THR A 152 6.57 -7.53 -10.68
N GLY A 153 5.94 -7.31 -9.52
CA GLY A 153 4.52 -6.97 -9.44
C GLY A 153 3.62 -8.05 -10.02
N VAL A 154 2.40 -7.65 -10.39
CA VAL A 154 1.42 -8.49 -11.09
C VAL A 154 1.50 -8.23 -12.60
N SER A 155 2.29 -9.03 -13.29
CA SER A 155 2.68 -8.78 -14.69
C SER A 155 1.81 -9.51 -15.73
N LYS A 156 1.02 -10.51 -15.30
CA LYS A 156 0.14 -11.28 -16.19
C LYS A 156 -1.29 -10.76 -16.13
N PRO A 157 -2.06 -10.81 -17.23
CA PRO A 157 -3.50 -10.60 -17.14
C PRO A 157 -4.14 -11.70 -16.30
N TYR A 158 -5.13 -11.33 -15.48
CA TYR A 158 -6.00 -12.28 -14.79
C TYR A 158 -7.14 -12.67 -15.74
N ILE A 159 -7.18 -13.93 -16.15
CA ILE A 159 -8.22 -14.46 -17.05
C ILE A 159 -9.20 -15.28 -16.21
N PRO A 160 -10.46 -14.83 -16.05
CA PRO A 160 -11.46 -15.59 -15.31
C PRO A 160 -11.86 -16.86 -16.08
N ASP A 161 -12.28 -17.89 -15.35
CA ASP A 161 -12.79 -19.14 -15.92
C ASP A 161 -14.23 -18.95 -16.42
N ILE A 162 -14.34 -18.37 -17.62
CA ILE A 162 -15.61 -18.11 -18.31
C ILE A 162 -15.52 -18.81 -19.68
N PRO A 163 -16.41 -19.75 -20.00
CA PRO A 163 -16.45 -20.35 -21.33
C PRO A 163 -16.59 -19.29 -22.45
N GLY A 164 -15.63 -19.26 -23.37
CA GLY A 164 -15.58 -18.29 -24.48
C GLY A 164 -14.84 -16.99 -24.16
N ILE A 165 -14.20 -16.86 -22.99
CA ILE A 165 -13.38 -15.69 -22.62
C ILE A 165 -12.22 -15.47 -23.59
N GLU A 166 -11.69 -16.53 -24.19
CA GLU A 166 -10.62 -16.50 -25.18
C GLU A 166 -11.00 -15.81 -26.49
N LEU A 167 -12.31 -15.60 -26.73
CA LEU A 167 -12.84 -14.86 -27.89
C LEU A 167 -12.77 -13.33 -27.69
N THR A 168 -12.53 -12.89 -26.45
CA THR A 168 -12.54 -11.47 -26.05
C THR A 168 -11.17 -10.84 -26.17
N GLU A 169 -11.11 -9.51 -26.04
CA GLU A 169 -9.85 -8.78 -26.10
C GLU A 169 -9.41 -8.35 -24.71
N ASN A 170 -8.15 -8.64 -24.35
CA ASN A 170 -7.62 -8.30 -23.04
C ASN A 170 -7.22 -6.81 -22.96
N TYR A 171 -7.28 -6.22 -21.76
CA TYR A 171 -6.81 -4.87 -21.47
C TYR A 171 -5.42 -4.56 -22.02
N PHE A 172 -4.55 -5.57 -22.17
CA PHE A 172 -3.20 -5.41 -22.66
C PHE A 172 -3.11 -5.11 -24.16
N ASP A 173 -4.14 -5.51 -24.93
CA ASP A 173 -4.03 -5.73 -26.38
C ASP A 173 -5.14 -5.05 -27.20
N PHE A 174 -6.33 -4.79 -26.65
CA PHE A 174 -7.42 -4.16 -27.43
C PHE A 174 -7.02 -2.78 -28.00
N PRO A 175 -7.57 -2.32 -29.14
CA PRO A 175 -7.27 -1.00 -29.70
C PRO A 175 -7.53 0.14 -28.71
N PHE A 176 -6.56 1.04 -28.54
CA PHE A 176 -6.73 2.19 -27.65
C PHE A 176 -7.51 3.34 -28.31
N ASP A 177 -7.48 3.44 -29.63
CA ASP A 177 -8.13 4.52 -30.36
C ASP A 177 -9.65 4.45 -30.20
N PRO A 178 -10.32 5.46 -29.60
CA PRO A 178 -11.75 5.44 -29.41
C PRO A 178 -12.54 5.44 -30.73
N GLU A 179 -11.92 5.85 -31.86
CA GLU A 179 -12.54 5.83 -33.18
C GLU A 179 -12.84 4.40 -33.67
N GLU A 180 -12.11 3.40 -33.19
CA GLU A 180 -12.35 1.98 -33.47
C GLU A 180 -13.67 1.45 -32.87
N TYR A 181 -14.32 2.24 -32.01
CA TYR A 181 -15.53 1.89 -31.27
C TYR A 181 -16.75 2.74 -31.68
N VAL A 182 -16.63 3.56 -32.72
CA VAL A 182 -17.71 4.46 -33.16
C VAL A 182 -19.02 3.69 -33.40
N ASN A 183 -20.06 4.11 -32.69
CA ASN A 183 -21.43 3.57 -32.79
C ASN A 183 -21.56 2.07 -32.41
N GLN A 184 -20.57 1.48 -31.74
CA GLN A 184 -20.58 0.08 -31.31
C GLN A 184 -21.21 -0.11 -29.91
N ARG A 185 -21.75 -1.30 -29.66
CA ARG A 185 -22.15 -1.81 -28.34
C ARG A 185 -20.96 -2.51 -27.71
N VAL A 186 -20.47 -2.02 -26.59
CA VAL A 186 -19.25 -2.51 -25.94
C VAL A 186 -19.59 -3.04 -24.56
N LEU A 187 -19.22 -4.29 -24.29
CA LEU A 187 -19.16 -4.85 -22.94
C LEU A 187 -17.74 -4.72 -22.40
N ILE A 188 -17.60 -4.20 -21.19
CA ILE A 188 -16.36 -4.19 -20.43
C ILE A 188 -16.55 -5.10 -19.21
N ILE A 189 -15.80 -6.20 -19.14
CA ILE A 189 -15.81 -7.14 -18.02
C ILE A 189 -14.80 -6.64 -16.97
N GLY A 190 -15.30 -6.22 -15.81
CA GLY A 190 -14.52 -5.69 -14.69
C GLY A 190 -14.94 -4.28 -14.30
N LYS A 191 -15.26 -4.06 -13.01
CA LYS A 191 -15.62 -2.76 -12.42
C LYS A 191 -14.51 -2.15 -11.56
N GLY A 192 -13.26 -2.52 -11.82
CA GLY A 192 -12.09 -1.89 -11.21
C GLY A 192 -11.65 -0.63 -11.96
N THR A 193 -10.54 -0.05 -11.54
CA THR A 193 -9.93 1.16 -12.13
C THR A 193 -9.81 1.06 -13.66
N SER A 194 -9.18 0.01 -14.19
CA SER A 194 -9.00 -0.16 -15.64
C SER A 194 -10.31 -0.24 -16.42
N GLY A 195 -11.36 -0.84 -15.84
CA GLY A 195 -12.68 -0.90 -16.46
C GLY A 195 -13.31 0.48 -16.57
N PHE A 196 -13.30 1.25 -15.48
CA PHE A 196 -13.83 2.61 -15.46
C PHE A 196 -13.04 3.58 -16.34
N GLU A 197 -11.70 3.50 -16.36
CA GLU A 197 -10.90 4.32 -17.26
C GLU A 197 -11.21 4.01 -18.73
N THR A 198 -11.35 2.72 -19.08
CA THR A 198 -11.75 2.30 -20.43
C THR A 198 -13.15 2.83 -20.77
N ALA A 199 -14.10 2.71 -19.86
CA ALA A 199 -15.46 3.19 -20.07
C ALA A 199 -15.51 4.71 -20.28
N ASN A 200 -14.84 5.48 -19.43
CA ASN A 200 -14.72 6.94 -19.58
C ASN A 200 -14.09 7.31 -20.94
N HIS A 201 -13.04 6.59 -21.35
CA HIS A 201 -12.34 6.84 -22.61
C HIS A 201 -13.19 6.58 -23.86
N LEU A 202 -14.10 5.61 -23.80
CA LEU A 202 -14.98 5.25 -24.93
C LEU A 202 -16.33 5.98 -24.92
N THR A 203 -16.63 6.74 -23.87
CA THR A 203 -17.98 7.32 -23.64
C THR A 203 -18.46 8.23 -24.78
N GLU A 204 -17.55 8.93 -25.45
CA GLU A 204 -17.89 9.87 -26.53
C GLU A 204 -18.11 9.18 -27.89
N THR A 205 -17.65 7.94 -28.08
CA THR A 205 -17.65 7.26 -29.39
C THR A 205 -18.54 6.03 -29.44
N ALA A 206 -18.57 5.21 -28.39
CA ALA A 206 -19.39 4.01 -28.34
C ALA A 206 -20.89 4.36 -28.19
N ARG A 207 -21.76 3.59 -28.83
CA ARG A 207 -23.22 3.78 -28.76
C ARG A 207 -23.77 3.37 -27.40
N VAL A 208 -23.27 2.24 -26.86
CA VAL A 208 -23.68 1.68 -25.57
C VAL A 208 -22.44 1.08 -24.92
N ILE A 209 -22.20 1.41 -23.65
CA ILE A 209 -21.16 0.78 -22.83
C ILE A 209 -21.81 0.16 -21.60
N HIS A 210 -21.55 -1.13 -21.41
CA HIS A 210 -21.89 -1.84 -20.18
C HIS A 210 -20.62 -2.24 -19.42
N LEU A 211 -20.50 -1.84 -18.17
CA LEU A 211 -19.50 -2.37 -17.23
C LEU A 211 -20.12 -3.50 -16.42
N CYS A 212 -19.50 -4.68 -16.38
CA CYS A 212 -20.07 -5.86 -15.73
C CYS A 212 -19.09 -6.51 -14.74
N SER A 213 -19.55 -6.80 -13.53
CA SER A 213 -18.89 -7.75 -12.61
C SER A 213 -19.91 -8.26 -11.59
N PRO A 214 -19.67 -9.41 -10.93
CA PRO A 214 -20.65 -10.00 -10.01
C PRO A 214 -20.87 -9.16 -8.74
N ASN A 215 -19.91 -8.32 -8.37
CA ASN A 215 -19.90 -7.58 -7.10
C ASN A 215 -20.28 -6.12 -7.30
N SER A 216 -20.98 -5.53 -6.32
CA SER A 216 -21.24 -4.09 -6.29
C SER A 216 -19.94 -3.27 -6.18
N ILE A 217 -19.98 -2.04 -6.70
CA ILE A 217 -18.85 -1.12 -6.61
C ILE A 217 -18.61 -0.75 -5.15
N LYS A 218 -17.37 -0.88 -4.71
CA LYS A 218 -16.87 -0.23 -3.50
C LYS A 218 -16.15 1.06 -3.89
N PHE A 219 -16.39 2.13 -3.15
CA PHE A 219 -15.77 3.42 -3.38
C PHE A 219 -14.63 3.67 -2.41
N ALA A 220 -13.49 4.19 -2.92
CA ALA A 220 -12.31 4.44 -2.10
C ALA A 220 -12.57 5.44 -0.96
N TRP A 221 -13.53 6.37 -1.11
CA TRP A 221 -13.90 7.32 -0.06
C TRP A 221 -14.76 6.69 1.06
N GLN A 222 -15.35 5.52 0.83
CA GLN A 222 -16.08 4.76 1.85
C GLN A 222 -15.17 3.78 2.59
N THR A 223 -14.25 3.14 1.87
CA THR A 223 -13.43 2.08 2.45
C THR A 223 -12.03 2.54 2.86
N HIS A 224 -11.64 3.77 2.51
CA HIS A 224 -10.30 4.33 2.67
C HIS A 224 -9.17 3.53 1.97
N PHE A 225 -9.53 2.59 1.10
CA PHE A 225 -8.61 1.76 0.32
C PHE A 225 -8.52 2.27 -1.12
N SER A 226 -7.33 2.65 -1.56
CA SER A 226 -7.09 3.25 -2.87
C SER A 226 -7.29 2.30 -4.06
N GLY A 227 -7.35 0.98 -3.83
CA GLY A 227 -7.64 -0.02 -4.86
C GLY A 227 -9.12 -0.09 -5.27
N HIS A 228 -10.04 0.46 -4.46
CA HIS A 228 -11.44 0.63 -4.82
C HIS A 228 -11.65 1.85 -5.74
N LEU A 229 -12.87 2.01 -6.29
CA LEU A 229 -13.12 3.04 -7.29
C LEU A 229 -12.90 4.43 -6.72
N ARG A 230 -11.93 5.14 -7.30
CA ARG A 230 -11.54 6.51 -6.93
C ARG A 230 -12.38 7.53 -7.69
N ALA A 231 -12.71 8.65 -7.04
CA ALA A 231 -13.52 9.73 -7.61
C ALA A 231 -13.07 10.21 -9.00
N ILE A 232 -11.76 10.23 -9.25
CA ILE A 232 -11.18 10.59 -10.54
C ILE A 232 -11.73 9.77 -11.73
N ASN A 233 -12.18 8.54 -11.49
CA ASN A 233 -12.65 7.61 -12.51
C ASN A 233 -14.18 7.40 -12.47
N THR A 234 -14.90 8.19 -11.68
CA THR A 234 -16.37 8.11 -11.53
C THR A 234 -17.23 8.83 -12.58
N PRO A 235 -16.75 9.72 -13.47
CA PRO A 235 -17.63 10.42 -14.42
C PRO A 235 -18.58 9.52 -15.22
N PHE A 236 -18.14 8.29 -15.58
CA PHE A 236 -18.99 7.30 -16.25
C PHE A 236 -20.30 6.99 -15.50
N LEU A 237 -20.30 7.05 -14.16
CA LEU A 237 -21.49 6.79 -13.34
C LEU A 237 -22.63 7.77 -13.59
N ASP A 238 -22.33 9.02 -13.97
CA ASP A 238 -23.34 10.00 -14.32
C ASP A 238 -24.15 9.52 -15.54
N THR A 239 -23.46 8.95 -16.53
CA THR A 239 -24.12 8.42 -17.73
C THR A 239 -25.05 7.25 -17.42
N TYR A 240 -24.72 6.44 -16.40
CA TYR A 240 -25.58 5.34 -15.96
C TYR A 240 -26.79 5.83 -15.17
N ILE A 241 -26.57 6.68 -14.17
CA ILE A 241 -27.63 7.17 -13.29
C ILE A 241 -28.61 8.07 -14.04
N LEU A 242 -28.12 8.92 -14.94
CA LEU A 242 -28.92 9.82 -15.76
C LEU A 242 -29.46 9.18 -17.05
N LYS A 243 -29.31 7.86 -17.21
CA LYS A 243 -29.84 7.06 -18.33
C LYS A 243 -29.34 7.50 -19.71
N GLY A 244 -28.07 7.93 -19.79
CA GLY A 244 -27.35 8.25 -21.01
C GLY A 244 -26.86 7.03 -21.81
N GLN A 245 -27.71 6.00 -21.96
CA GLN A 245 -27.44 4.77 -22.73
C GLN A 245 -26.30 3.85 -22.24
N ASN A 246 -25.75 4.10 -21.05
CA ASN A 246 -24.71 3.28 -20.44
C ASN A 246 -25.21 2.59 -19.17
N SER A 247 -24.59 1.45 -18.82
CA SER A 247 -24.98 0.69 -17.63
C SER A 247 -23.79 0.18 -16.83
N VAL A 248 -23.98 0.14 -15.51
CA VAL A 248 -23.11 -0.61 -14.59
C VAL A 248 -23.93 -1.77 -14.03
N LEU A 249 -23.48 -2.99 -14.33
CA LEU A 249 -24.22 -4.21 -14.08
C LEU A 249 -23.54 -5.03 -12.98
N ASP A 250 -24.34 -5.42 -12.01
CA ASP A 250 -24.01 -6.42 -10.99
C ASP A 250 -24.50 -7.77 -11.52
N ALA A 251 -23.64 -8.45 -12.29
CA ALA A 251 -23.95 -9.72 -12.93
C ALA A 251 -22.68 -10.56 -13.15
N SER A 252 -22.83 -11.87 -13.05
CA SER A 252 -21.84 -12.84 -13.51
C SER A 252 -22.00 -13.07 -15.01
N VAL A 253 -20.87 -13.14 -15.73
CA VAL A 253 -20.85 -13.60 -17.12
C VAL A 253 -20.63 -15.11 -17.11
N GLU A 254 -21.62 -15.86 -17.59
CA GLU A 254 -21.63 -17.32 -17.53
C GLU A 254 -21.06 -17.96 -18.79
N LYS A 255 -21.20 -17.29 -19.94
CA LYS A 255 -20.76 -17.78 -21.25
C LYS A 255 -20.65 -16.64 -22.25
N ILE A 256 -19.68 -16.75 -23.16
CA ILE A 256 -19.51 -15.85 -24.31
C ILE A 256 -19.48 -16.69 -25.59
N GLU A 257 -20.25 -16.30 -26.60
CA GLU A 257 -20.21 -16.91 -27.93
C GLU A 257 -20.12 -15.84 -29.00
N TYR A 258 -19.39 -16.09 -30.08
CA TYR A 258 -19.40 -15.21 -31.27
C TYR A 258 -20.23 -15.86 -32.39
N LYS A 259 -21.35 -15.23 -32.75
CA LYS A 259 -22.29 -15.74 -33.77
C LYS A 259 -22.83 -14.59 -34.62
N ASN A 260 -22.97 -14.81 -35.92
CA ASN A 260 -23.57 -13.84 -36.86
C ASN A 260 -22.96 -12.43 -36.81
N GLY A 261 -21.66 -12.31 -36.49
CA GLY A 261 -20.97 -11.03 -36.44
C GLY A 261 -21.01 -10.31 -35.09
N GLU A 262 -21.65 -10.87 -34.06
CA GLU A 262 -21.74 -10.28 -32.73
C GLU A 262 -21.40 -11.27 -31.61
N TYR A 263 -21.02 -10.72 -30.47
CA TYR A 263 -20.80 -11.45 -29.22
C TYR A 263 -22.12 -11.59 -28.46
N LEU A 264 -22.55 -12.82 -28.24
CA LEU A 264 -23.67 -13.16 -27.36
C LEU A 264 -23.12 -13.54 -26.00
N VAL A 265 -23.56 -12.81 -24.97
CA VAL A 265 -23.05 -12.92 -23.60
C VAL A 265 -24.19 -13.28 -22.66
N ASP A 266 -24.09 -14.48 -22.08
CA ASP A 266 -25.03 -14.97 -21.06
C ASP A 266 -24.67 -14.34 -19.71
N MET A 267 -25.61 -13.61 -19.13
CA MET A 267 -25.45 -12.93 -17.85
C MET A 267 -26.45 -13.43 -16.81
N CYS A 268 -26.00 -13.54 -15.56
CA CYS A 268 -26.81 -13.85 -14.39
C CYS A 268 -26.74 -12.69 -13.40
N PHE A 269 -27.87 -12.01 -13.14
CA PHE A 269 -27.92 -10.79 -12.33
C PHE A 269 -27.89 -11.07 -10.83
N SER A 270 -26.95 -10.45 -10.12
CA SER A 270 -26.73 -10.64 -8.68
C SER A 270 -27.88 -10.10 -7.82
N HIS A 271 -28.55 -9.02 -8.27
CA HIS A 271 -29.60 -8.33 -7.50
C HIS A 271 -31.01 -8.48 -8.09
N ALA A 272 -31.21 -9.51 -8.91
CA ALA A 272 -32.51 -9.82 -9.52
C ALA A 272 -32.83 -11.32 -9.40
N ASP A 273 -32.57 -11.90 -8.23
CA ASP A 273 -32.82 -13.31 -7.91
C ASP A 273 -32.24 -14.30 -8.93
N GLY A 274 -31.05 -13.99 -9.47
CA GLY A 274 -30.40 -14.83 -10.48
C GLY A 274 -31.09 -14.81 -11.84
N GLN A 275 -31.88 -13.77 -12.15
CA GLN A 275 -32.44 -13.57 -13.48
C GLN A 275 -31.35 -13.64 -14.53
N LYS A 276 -31.63 -14.38 -15.62
CA LYS A 276 -30.70 -14.58 -16.72
C LYS A 276 -31.14 -13.80 -17.95
N ALA A 277 -30.17 -13.28 -18.68
CA ALA A 277 -30.40 -12.65 -19.97
C ALA A 277 -29.22 -12.89 -20.91
N VAL A 278 -29.49 -12.84 -22.21
CA VAL A 278 -28.45 -12.87 -23.24
C VAL A 278 -28.36 -11.48 -23.85
N PHE A 279 -27.18 -10.90 -23.82
CA PHE A 279 -26.90 -9.60 -24.41
C PHE A 279 -26.04 -9.76 -25.66
N ALA A 280 -26.26 -8.88 -26.63
CA ALA A 280 -25.52 -8.89 -27.88
C ALA A 280 -24.64 -7.63 -27.99
N TYR A 281 -23.35 -7.82 -28.23
CA TYR A 281 -22.34 -6.76 -28.30
C TYR A 281 -21.51 -6.87 -29.58
N ASP A 282 -20.98 -5.74 -30.03
CA ASP A 282 -20.04 -5.70 -31.15
C ASP A 282 -18.61 -5.99 -30.67
N ARG A 283 -18.29 -5.64 -29.41
CA ARG A 283 -17.00 -5.91 -28.74
C ARG A 283 -17.18 -6.33 -27.29
N VAL A 284 -16.27 -7.18 -26.81
CA VAL A 284 -16.16 -7.56 -25.40
C VAL A 284 -14.71 -7.36 -24.95
N LEU A 285 -14.52 -6.44 -24.01
CA LEU A 285 -13.22 -6.03 -23.49
C LEU A 285 -13.02 -6.56 -22.06
N CYS A 286 -11.91 -7.25 -21.82
CA CYS A 286 -11.58 -7.82 -20.52
C CYS A 286 -10.65 -6.92 -19.72
N CYS A 287 -11.23 -6.25 -18.70
CA CYS A 287 -10.56 -5.41 -17.71
C CYS A 287 -10.58 -6.07 -16.32
N THR A 288 -10.24 -7.36 -16.27
CA THR A 288 -10.37 -8.26 -15.11
C THR A 288 -9.17 -8.21 -14.15
N GLY A 289 -8.22 -7.32 -14.40
CA GLY A 289 -7.05 -7.09 -13.57
C GLY A 289 -5.86 -7.98 -13.92
N PHE A 290 -4.94 -8.07 -12.98
CA PHE A 290 -3.61 -8.66 -13.14
C PHE A 290 -3.37 -9.75 -12.09
N GLN A 291 -2.40 -10.62 -12.33
CA GLN A 291 -1.94 -11.67 -11.41
C GLN A 291 -0.42 -11.83 -11.45
N PHE A 292 0.13 -12.43 -10.39
CA PHE A 292 1.55 -12.77 -10.29
C PHE A 292 1.95 -13.86 -11.29
N ASP A 293 3.18 -13.77 -11.82
CA ASP A 293 3.74 -14.80 -12.69
C ASP A 293 4.58 -15.82 -11.92
N SER A 294 3.96 -16.92 -11.52
CA SER A 294 4.64 -18.05 -10.87
C SER A 294 5.29 -19.04 -11.86
N SER A 295 5.23 -18.81 -13.18
CA SER A 295 5.71 -19.78 -14.18
C SER A 295 7.23 -19.83 -14.31
N ILE A 296 7.93 -18.81 -13.80
CA ILE A 296 9.39 -18.74 -13.79
C ILE A 296 10.02 -19.63 -12.72
N PHE A 297 9.26 -20.19 -11.78
CA PHE A 297 9.78 -21.04 -10.70
C PHE A 297 9.59 -22.51 -11.04
N ASP A 298 10.61 -23.33 -10.80
CA ASP A 298 10.45 -24.78 -10.82
C ASP A 298 9.97 -25.34 -9.46
N ASP A 299 9.71 -26.64 -9.44
CA ASP A 299 9.10 -27.32 -8.29
C ASP A 299 9.93 -27.23 -6.99
N THR A 300 11.22 -26.88 -7.07
CA THR A 300 12.08 -26.74 -5.88
C THR A 300 11.83 -25.45 -5.11
N CYS A 301 11.25 -24.43 -5.74
CA CYS A 301 11.03 -23.12 -5.13
C CYS A 301 9.82 -22.38 -5.70
N LYS A 302 8.75 -23.10 -6.04
CA LYS A 302 7.49 -22.48 -6.45
C LYS A 302 6.75 -21.93 -5.23
N PRO A 303 6.50 -20.61 -5.15
CA PRO A 303 5.78 -20.04 -4.01
C PRO A 303 4.32 -20.49 -4.00
N GLU A 304 3.77 -20.63 -2.79
CA GLU A 304 2.34 -20.79 -2.59
C GLU A 304 1.64 -19.47 -2.86
N LEU A 305 0.43 -19.55 -3.42
CA LEU A 305 -0.35 -18.38 -3.80
C LEU A 305 -1.64 -18.32 -2.96
N ASP A 306 -2.14 -17.10 -2.79
CA ASP A 306 -3.37 -16.79 -2.07
C ASP A 306 -4.20 -15.78 -2.90
N ILE A 307 -5.44 -15.53 -2.46
CA ILE A 307 -6.37 -14.56 -3.03
C ILE A 307 -6.63 -14.89 -4.51
N HIS A 308 -7.21 -16.06 -4.76
CA HIS A 308 -7.50 -16.59 -6.11
C HIS A 308 -6.24 -16.70 -6.98
N ASP A 309 -5.16 -17.23 -6.41
CA ASP A 309 -3.86 -17.41 -7.07
C ASP A 309 -3.22 -16.11 -7.60
N LYS A 310 -3.59 -14.94 -7.03
CA LYS A 310 -3.09 -13.65 -7.50
C LYS A 310 -1.77 -13.23 -6.90
N PHE A 311 -1.51 -13.60 -5.64
CA PHE A 311 -0.37 -13.11 -4.88
C PHE A 311 0.34 -14.25 -4.13
N PRO A 312 1.67 -14.19 -3.98
CA PRO A 312 2.41 -15.17 -3.19
C PRO A 312 2.18 -14.98 -1.69
N THR A 313 2.05 -16.08 -0.94
CA THR A 313 1.94 -16.06 0.52
C THR A 313 3.24 -15.63 1.18
N MET A 314 3.14 -14.86 2.26
CA MET A 314 4.31 -14.31 2.94
C MET A 314 4.10 -14.10 4.44
N THR A 315 5.20 -14.13 5.19
CA THR A 315 5.29 -13.90 6.64
C THR A 315 5.20 -12.41 6.98
N SER A 316 5.25 -12.08 8.27
CA SER A 316 5.32 -10.68 8.73
C SER A 316 6.59 -9.92 8.31
N GLU A 317 7.60 -10.64 7.81
CA GLU A 317 8.83 -10.10 7.22
C GLU A 317 8.78 -10.00 5.69
N TRP A 318 7.63 -10.27 5.06
CA TRP A 318 7.48 -10.42 3.60
C TRP A 318 8.34 -11.52 2.97
N GLU A 319 8.82 -12.46 3.78
CA GLU A 319 9.47 -13.71 3.33
C GLU A 319 8.40 -14.70 2.89
N SER A 320 8.67 -15.55 1.90
CA SER A 320 7.80 -16.67 1.54
C SER A 320 7.54 -17.56 2.76
N THR A 321 6.29 -17.97 2.94
CA THR A 321 5.91 -18.90 4.02
C THR A 321 6.53 -20.30 3.85
N LYS A 322 7.00 -20.64 2.65
CA LYS A 322 7.51 -21.97 2.31
C LYS A 322 8.98 -21.99 1.93
N ILE A 323 9.48 -20.91 1.34
CA ILE A 323 10.80 -20.88 0.74
C ILE A 323 11.65 -19.86 1.48
N ALA A 324 12.51 -20.35 2.38
CA ALA A 324 13.45 -19.49 3.11
C ALA A 324 14.25 -18.58 2.15
N ASP A 325 14.60 -17.39 2.60
CA ASP A 325 15.40 -16.39 1.88
C ASP A 325 14.78 -15.91 0.54
N MET A 326 13.52 -16.24 0.25
CA MET A 326 12.74 -15.66 -0.85
C MET A 326 11.81 -14.58 -0.28
N TYR A 327 11.94 -13.35 -0.76
CA TYR A 327 11.14 -12.21 -0.32
C TYR A 327 10.37 -11.61 -1.47
N PHE A 328 9.34 -10.83 -1.14
CA PHE A 328 8.50 -10.15 -2.12
C PHE A 328 8.41 -8.65 -1.81
N ALA A 329 8.45 -7.83 -2.86
CA ALA A 329 8.43 -6.38 -2.73
C ALA A 329 7.43 -5.72 -3.68
N GLY A 330 6.99 -4.52 -3.33
CA GLY A 330 6.08 -3.71 -4.14
C GLY A 330 4.64 -4.15 -4.02
N THR A 331 3.91 -4.13 -5.14
CA THR A 331 2.48 -4.47 -5.15
C THR A 331 2.20 -5.91 -4.72
N LEU A 332 3.18 -6.82 -4.71
CA LEU A 332 3.02 -8.18 -4.17
C LEU A 332 2.83 -8.20 -2.66
N MET A 333 3.32 -7.18 -1.95
CA MET A 333 3.19 -7.04 -0.49
C MET A 333 1.73 -6.89 -0.05
N GLN A 334 0.83 -6.55 -1.00
CA GLN A 334 -0.58 -6.32 -0.72
C GLN A 334 -1.35 -7.53 -0.23
N VAL A 335 -0.80 -8.75 -0.35
CA VAL A 335 -1.43 -9.95 0.20
C VAL A 335 -1.63 -9.85 1.72
N ARG A 336 -0.82 -9.05 2.42
CA ARG A 336 -0.87 -8.90 3.88
C ARG A 336 -1.92 -7.90 4.37
N ASP A 337 -2.37 -7.00 3.50
CA ASP A 337 -3.33 -5.95 3.79
C ASP A 337 -4.37 -5.78 2.66
N PHE A 338 -4.65 -6.87 1.94
CA PHE A 338 -5.54 -6.86 0.78
C PHE A 338 -6.91 -6.30 1.14
N ASP A 339 -7.42 -5.39 0.31
CA ASP A 339 -8.66 -4.64 0.54
C ASP A 339 -8.70 -3.79 1.83
N LYS A 340 -7.56 -3.56 2.50
CA LYS A 340 -7.47 -2.81 3.78
C LYS A 340 -6.67 -1.52 3.68
N THR A 341 -5.40 -1.56 3.24
CA THR A 341 -4.55 -0.35 3.15
C THR A 341 -3.68 -0.35 1.88
N ASN A 342 -2.70 0.55 1.80
CA ASN A 342 -2.13 1.01 0.54
C ASN A 342 -0.89 0.24 0.05
N SER A 343 -0.65 -1.01 0.46
CA SER A 343 0.52 -1.77 -0.06
C SER A 343 0.43 -2.10 -1.56
N ASN A 344 -0.75 -1.94 -2.16
CA ASN A 344 -0.97 -2.10 -3.61
C ASN A 344 -0.46 -0.90 -4.45
N VAL A 345 0.00 0.19 -3.83
CA VAL A 345 0.38 1.45 -4.49
C VAL A 345 1.68 2.03 -3.92
N ILE A 346 2.35 2.87 -4.71
CA ILE A 346 3.72 3.38 -4.46
C ILE A 346 3.86 4.01 -3.07
N HIS A 347 2.93 4.88 -2.71
CA HIS A 347 2.96 5.63 -1.47
C HIS A 347 2.78 4.77 -0.22
N GLY A 348 2.28 3.55 -0.35
CA GLY A 348 2.26 2.57 0.73
C GLY A 348 3.47 1.66 0.71
N PHE A 349 3.67 0.90 -0.38
CA PHE A 349 4.72 -0.12 -0.40
C PHE A 349 6.14 0.43 -0.25
N ARG A 350 6.40 1.71 -0.57
CA ARG A 350 7.74 2.31 -0.38
C ARG A 350 8.17 2.29 1.10
N PHE A 351 7.22 2.45 2.03
CA PHE A 351 7.48 2.37 3.47
C PHE A 351 7.59 0.92 3.94
N ASN A 352 6.82 0.01 3.34
CA ASN A 352 6.99 -1.43 3.58
C ASN A 352 8.38 -1.90 3.15
N ILE A 353 8.91 -1.36 2.03
CA ILE A 353 10.26 -1.67 1.56
C ILE A 353 11.33 -1.08 2.49
N LYS A 354 11.11 0.11 3.05
CA LYS A 354 11.98 0.68 4.10
C LYS A 354 12.05 -0.27 5.31
N ALA A 355 10.89 -0.72 5.81
CA ALA A 355 10.82 -1.68 6.91
C ALA A 355 11.49 -3.02 6.56
N LEU A 356 11.18 -3.58 5.37
CA LEU A 356 11.82 -4.80 4.87
C LEU A 356 13.35 -4.66 4.84
N SER A 357 13.87 -3.53 4.34
CA SER A 357 15.32 -3.30 4.32
C SER A 357 15.92 -3.34 5.73
N GLN A 358 15.28 -2.73 6.73
CA GLN A 358 15.77 -2.75 8.11
C GLN A 358 15.73 -4.18 8.71
N ILE A 359 14.67 -4.94 8.42
CA ILE A 359 14.54 -6.33 8.84
C ILE A 359 15.65 -7.20 8.21
N LEU A 360 15.93 -7.03 6.91
CA LEU A 360 17.02 -7.77 6.24
C LEU A 360 18.39 -7.43 6.83
N GLU A 361 18.65 -6.15 7.12
CA GLU A 361 19.88 -5.71 7.77
C GLU A 361 20.04 -6.33 9.17
N GLN A 362 18.96 -6.45 9.93
CA GLN A 362 18.97 -7.13 11.22
C GLN A 362 19.19 -8.64 11.09
N LYS A 363 18.49 -9.28 10.16
CA LYS A 363 18.48 -10.73 10.02
C LYS A 363 19.80 -11.29 9.50
N TYR A 364 20.49 -10.55 8.62
CA TYR A 364 21.63 -11.09 7.87
C TYR A 364 22.95 -10.33 8.05
N HIS A 365 22.94 -9.18 8.74
CA HIS A 365 24.11 -8.32 8.82
C HIS A 365 24.38 -7.75 10.22
N ASP A 366 23.84 -8.40 11.26
CA ASP A 366 24.07 -8.06 12.67
C ASP A 366 23.78 -6.58 13.03
N LYS A 367 22.93 -5.91 12.25
CA LYS A 367 22.50 -4.53 12.55
C LYS A 367 21.29 -4.54 13.47
N GLN A 368 21.27 -3.69 14.47
CA GLN A 368 20.05 -3.48 15.24
C GLN A 368 19.04 -2.67 14.41
N LEU A 369 17.74 -2.88 14.68
CA LEU A 369 16.71 -1.98 14.16
C LEU A 369 17.00 -0.56 14.66
N PRO A 370 16.84 0.48 13.83
CA PRO A 370 17.07 1.84 14.26
C PRO A 370 16.01 2.29 15.27
N TYR A 371 16.46 2.97 16.33
CA TYR A 371 15.58 3.58 17.33
C TYR A 371 16.17 4.89 17.85
N ASN A 372 15.30 5.74 18.40
CA ASN A 372 15.68 6.88 19.22
C ASN A 372 15.60 6.51 20.70
N THR A 373 16.66 6.75 21.45
CA THR A 373 16.63 6.65 22.93
C THR A 373 16.16 7.97 23.51
N LEU A 374 15.06 7.90 24.27
CA LEU A 374 14.48 9.02 25.00
C LEU A 374 14.70 8.80 26.51
N PRO A 375 14.79 9.86 27.32
CA PRO A 375 14.66 9.70 28.77
C PRO A 375 13.27 9.12 29.10
N LEU A 376 13.18 8.28 30.13
CA LEU A 376 11.90 7.73 30.61
C LEU A 376 11.09 8.82 31.35
N GLN A 377 10.63 9.81 30.60
CA GLN A 377 9.86 10.97 31.04
C GLN A 377 8.68 11.15 30.10
N SER A 378 7.48 11.31 30.67
CA SER A 378 6.23 11.47 29.92
C SER A 378 6.33 12.56 28.85
N GLN A 379 6.88 13.72 29.22
CA GLN A 379 7.06 14.86 28.33
C GLN A 379 7.89 14.51 27.09
N ALA A 380 9.05 13.88 27.26
CA ALA A 380 9.95 13.53 26.15
C ALA A 380 9.33 12.49 25.21
N ILE A 381 8.61 11.51 25.77
CA ILE A 381 7.89 10.49 24.99
C ILE A 381 6.75 11.13 24.19
N VAL A 382 5.97 12.01 24.82
CA VAL A 382 4.81 12.65 24.17
C VAL A 382 5.25 13.64 23.10
N GLU A 383 6.33 14.39 23.31
CA GLU A 383 6.89 15.28 22.28
C GLU A 383 7.28 14.52 21.02
N LYS A 384 8.02 13.40 21.17
CA LYS A 384 8.39 12.53 20.04
C LYS A 384 7.17 11.90 19.38
N LEU A 385 6.23 11.39 20.17
CA LEU A 385 5.00 10.78 19.65
C LEU A 385 4.17 11.79 18.85
N ILE A 386 3.93 12.99 19.40
CA ILE A 386 3.15 14.05 18.74
C ILE A 386 3.82 14.51 17.45
N GLU A 387 5.13 14.68 17.45
CA GLU A 387 5.88 14.97 16.22
C GLU A 387 5.59 13.89 15.18
N ARG A 388 5.78 12.62 15.53
CA ARG A 388 5.61 11.48 14.63
C ARG A 388 4.19 11.33 14.08
N ILE A 389 3.15 11.37 14.91
CA ILE A 389 1.77 11.27 14.43
C ILE A 389 1.38 12.47 13.54
N SER A 390 2.10 13.59 13.65
CA SER A 390 1.82 14.82 12.88
C SER A 390 2.63 14.94 11.58
N THR A 391 3.81 14.31 11.47
CA THR A 391 4.66 14.41 10.27
C THR A 391 4.71 13.09 9.48
N SER A 392 4.66 11.94 10.16
CA SER A 392 4.96 10.64 9.57
C SER A 392 4.05 10.30 8.40
N PRO A 393 4.58 10.09 7.18
CA PRO A 393 3.80 9.62 6.04
C PRO A 393 3.57 8.11 6.11
N GLU A 394 4.45 7.35 6.76
CA GLU A 394 4.30 5.90 6.93
C GLU A 394 3.10 5.57 7.81
N LEU A 395 2.94 6.21 8.98
CA LEU A 395 1.75 6.03 9.81
C LEU A 395 0.48 6.49 9.08
N PHE A 396 0.55 7.63 8.37
CA PHE A 396 -0.60 8.23 7.72
C PHE A 396 -1.10 7.44 6.50
N LEU A 397 -0.19 6.84 5.71
CA LEU A 397 -0.49 6.16 4.46
C LEU A 397 -0.59 4.63 4.59
N GLN A 398 -0.01 4.03 5.64
CA GLN A 398 -0.13 2.60 5.99
C GLN A 398 -0.96 2.42 7.26
N GLN A 399 -2.17 2.96 7.24
CA GLN A 399 -3.07 3.02 8.40
C GLN A 399 -3.29 1.64 9.02
N GLY A 400 -3.07 1.55 10.33
CA GLY A 400 -3.20 0.32 11.12
C GLY A 400 -2.28 -0.84 10.72
N PHE A 401 -1.44 -0.67 9.70
CA PHE A 401 -0.54 -1.72 9.19
C PHE A 401 0.89 -1.49 9.62
N LEU A 402 1.39 -0.25 9.51
CA LEU A 402 2.64 0.17 10.12
C LEU A 402 2.37 0.90 11.43
N CYS A 403 3.24 0.70 12.42
CA CYS A 403 3.21 1.38 13.70
C CYS A 403 4.61 1.90 14.08
N ASP A 404 4.62 2.93 14.90
CA ASP A 404 5.77 3.20 15.75
C ASP A 404 5.65 2.35 17.02
N LEU A 405 6.79 2.05 17.65
CA LEU A 405 6.88 1.17 18.81
C LEU A 405 7.70 1.84 19.91
N ILE A 406 7.19 1.83 21.13
CA ILE A 406 7.91 2.31 22.33
C ILE A 406 8.15 1.15 23.27
N VAL A 407 9.41 1.00 23.67
CA VAL A 407 9.87 0.00 24.63
C VAL A 407 10.53 0.71 25.80
N PHE A 408 9.94 0.60 26.98
CA PHE A 408 10.53 1.18 28.19
C PHE A 408 11.63 0.27 28.70
N SER A 409 12.71 0.86 29.19
CA SER A 409 13.72 0.18 29.98
C SER A 409 13.82 0.85 31.34
N LYS A 410 13.22 0.21 32.37
CA LYS A 410 13.23 0.74 33.73
C LYS A 410 14.62 0.66 34.38
N SER A 411 15.45 -0.30 33.97
CA SER A 411 16.82 -0.46 34.48
C SER A 411 17.72 0.70 34.04
N SER A 412 17.63 1.10 32.77
CA SER A 412 18.40 2.22 32.21
C SER A 412 17.69 3.57 32.29
N GLN A 413 16.43 3.61 32.78
CA GLN A 413 15.60 4.83 32.83
C GLN A 413 15.45 5.50 31.45
N THR A 414 15.26 4.68 30.41
CA THR A 414 15.10 5.13 29.03
C THR A 414 13.85 4.56 28.37
N ALA A 415 13.42 5.17 27.27
CA ALA A 415 12.42 4.62 26.37
C ALA A 415 13.01 4.59 24.94
N ASN A 416 13.02 3.41 24.32
CA ASN A 416 13.47 3.25 22.94
C ASN A 416 12.27 3.33 22.01
N TYR A 417 12.36 4.26 21.06
CA TYR A 417 11.31 4.59 20.10
C TYR A 417 11.72 4.10 18.71
N TYR A 418 11.03 3.11 18.18
CA TYR A 418 11.22 2.55 16.84
C TYR A 418 10.15 3.08 15.90
N GLU A 419 10.50 3.32 14.64
CA GLU A 419 9.63 3.97 13.67
C GLU A 419 9.27 3.03 12.52
N GLY A 420 7.98 3.02 12.12
CA GLY A 420 7.54 2.43 10.86
C GLY A 420 7.68 0.91 10.73
N LEU A 421 7.40 0.15 11.80
CA LEU A 421 7.43 -1.32 11.79
C LEU A 421 6.06 -1.93 11.49
N PRO A 422 5.96 -3.11 10.85
CA PRO A 422 4.68 -3.80 10.70
C PRO A 422 4.11 -4.24 12.05
N VAL A 423 2.82 -4.00 12.26
CA VAL A 423 2.13 -4.33 13.53
C VAL A 423 2.22 -5.81 13.87
N ASP A 424 2.02 -6.68 12.89
CA ASP A 424 2.13 -8.14 13.03
C ASP A 424 3.59 -8.60 13.22
N TYR A 425 4.57 -7.96 12.59
CA TYR A 425 6.00 -8.23 12.85
C TYR A 425 6.34 -7.98 14.33
N VAL A 426 5.87 -6.86 14.88
CA VAL A 426 6.04 -6.56 16.32
C VAL A 426 5.38 -7.63 17.19
N ARG A 427 4.15 -8.05 16.86
CA ARG A 427 3.41 -9.08 17.62
C ARG A 427 4.06 -10.45 17.55
N ASP A 428 4.46 -10.89 16.36
CA ASP A 428 5.12 -12.18 16.14
C ASP A 428 6.40 -12.25 16.97
N ARG A 429 7.23 -11.20 16.91
CA ARG A 429 8.48 -11.11 17.67
C ARG A 429 8.24 -11.06 19.17
N ALA A 430 7.22 -10.34 19.63
CA ALA A 430 6.82 -10.31 21.04
C ALA A 430 6.25 -11.64 21.56
N SER A 431 5.70 -12.49 20.69
CA SER A 431 5.15 -13.81 21.04
C SER A 431 6.21 -14.91 21.14
N SER A 432 7.27 -14.82 20.32
CA SER A 432 8.44 -15.69 20.42
C SER A 432 9.29 -15.28 21.64
N ILE A 433 9.75 -16.24 22.45
CA ILE A 433 10.63 -16.02 23.63
C ILE A 433 12.06 -15.63 23.16
N GLY A 434 12.17 -14.68 22.23
CA GLY A 434 13.24 -14.68 21.23
C GLY A 434 13.54 -13.31 20.62
N PHE A 435 13.45 -12.23 21.41
CA PHE A 435 14.45 -11.16 21.26
C PHE A 435 15.74 -11.65 21.93
N SER A 436 16.40 -12.65 21.35
CA SER A 436 17.61 -13.24 21.92
C SER A 436 18.83 -12.31 21.93
N ASN A 437 18.64 -11.02 21.58
CA ASN A 437 19.45 -9.84 21.93
C ASN A 437 18.63 -8.58 21.54
N GLY A 438 18.01 -7.89 22.51
CA GLY A 438 17.29 -6.62 22.28
C GLY A 438 16.29 -6.25 23.38
N ASP A 439 15.92 -4.96 23.48
CA ASP A 439 15.16 -4.38 24.60
C ASP A 439 13.78 -5.03 24.88
N LEU A 440 13.17 -5.68 23.89
CA LEU A 440 11.86 -6.33 24.04
C LEU A 440 11.91 -7.70 24.76
N ALA A 441 13.08 -8.32 24.91
CA ALA A 441 13.21 -9.54 25.72
C ALA A 441 13.31 -9.24 27.23
N GLU A 442 13.80 -8.05 27.59
CA GLU A 442 13.91 -7.62 28.99
C GLU A 442 12.64 -6.96 29.52
N ASN A 443 11.74 -6.52 28.63
CA ASN A 443 10.55 -5.75 28.98
C ASN A 443 9.28 -6.47 28.52
N ASP A 444 8.49 -6.95 29.48
CA ASP A 444 7.22 -7.65 29.25
C ASP A 444 6.13 -6.75 28.62
N GLN A 445 6.37 -5.45 28.43
CA GLN A 445 5.41 -4.48 27.94
C GLN A 445 5.98 -3.52 26.90
N TYR A 446 5.15 -3.19 25.92
CA TYR A 446 5.48 -2.24 24.86
C TYR A 446 4.22 -1.52 24.37
N TYR A 447 4.43 -0.41 23.67
CA TYR A 447 3.36 0.41 23.12
C TYR A 447 3.48 0.50 21.62
N THR A 448 2.37 0.30 20.89
CA THR A 448 2.33 0.58 19.45
C THR A 448 1.49 1.82 19.19
N ILE A 449 1.94 2.65 18.25
CA ILE A 449 1.25 3.87 17.84
C ILE A 449 0.90 3.73 16.36
N THR A 450 -0.38 3.85 16.05
CA THR A 450 -0.91 3.80 14.68
C THR A 450 -1.78 5.03 14.40
N LEU A 451 -1.96 5.35 13.11
CA LEU A 451 -3.04 6.21 12.65
C LEU A 451 -4.08 5.34 11.94
N GLU A 452 -5.36 5.49 12.30
CA GLU A 452 -6.44 4.64 11.79
C GLU A 452 -7.71 5.47 11.56
N PHE A 453 -8.47 5.14 10.51
CA PHE A 453 -9.86 5.64 10.37
C PHE A 453 -10.77 4.90 11.34
N GLY A 454 -11.70 5.63 11.95
CA GLY A 454 -12.78 5.02 12.71
C GLY A 454 -13.85 4.43 11.81
N LYS A 455 -14.88 3.86 12.44
CA LYS A 455 -16.03 3.29 11.74
C LYS A 455 -16.97 4.41 11.27
N ILE A 456 -17.23 4.46 9.97
CA ILE A 456 -18.25 5.33 9.38
C ILE A 456 -19.47 4.46 9.01
N GLU A 457 -20.62 4.77 9.61
CA GLU A 457 -21.91 4.18 9.21
C GLU A 457 -22.72 5.19 8.39
N GLY A 458 -23.23 4.77 7.24
CA GLY A 458 -24.05 5.61 6.36
C GLY A 458 -23.24 6.45 5.37
N ASP A 459 -23.63 7.72 5.21
CA ASP A 459 -23.02 8.63 4.24
C ASP A 459 -21.69 9.20 4.76
N PRO A 460 -20.54 8.90 4.12
CA PRO A 460 -19.24 9.41 4.55
C PRO A 460 -19.08 10.92 4.38
N PHE A 461 -20.00 11.60 3.69
CA PHE A 461 -20.03 13.06 3.58
C PHE A 461 -20.86 13.74 4.68
N SER A 462 -21.58 12.96 5.50
CA SER A 462 -22.51 13.46 6.52
C SER A 462 -22.26 12.82 7.89
N VAL A 463 -21.00 12.82 8.35
CA VAL A 463 -20.60 12.19 9.61
C VAL A 463 -20.83 13.11 10.81
N LYS A 464 -21.54 12.61 11.84
CA LYS A 464 -21.68 13.31 13.12
C LYS A 464 -20.39 13.20 13.92
N ARG A 465 -19.74 14.33 14.21
CA ARG A 465 -18.53 14.39 15.04
C ARG A 465 -18.88 14.45 16.53
N GLU A 466 -18.18 13.66 17.33
CA GLU A 466 -18.22 13.72 18.80
C GLU A 466 -17.42 14.92 19.27
N LYS A 467 -17.90 15.75 20.20
CA LYS A 467 -17.17 16.95 20.69
C LYS A 467 -16.41 16.69 21.99
N ASP A 468 -16.63 15.54 22.61
CA ASP A 468 -15.96 15.13 23.83
C ASP A 468 -14.61 14.47 23.51
N PRO A 469 -13.46 15.08 23.87
CA PRO A 469 -12.16 14.49 23.61
C PRO A 469 -11.92 13.19 24.42
N ASP A 470 -12.67 12.90 25.49
CA ASP A 470 -12.62 11.62 26.20
C ASP A 470 -13.32 10.48 25.43
N LYS A 471 -14.08 10.84 24.40
CA LYS A 471 -14.72 9.90 23.48
C LYS A 471 -14.04 9.85 22.12
N ALA A 472 -12.73 10.05 22.09
CA ALA A 472 -11.90 9.91 20.89
C ALA A 472 -12.03 8.53 20.23
N TYR A 473 -12.43 7.49 20.96
CA TYR A 473 -12.74 6.16 20.38
C TYR A 473 -13.96 6.16 19.43
N LEU A 474 -14.74 7.24 19.43
CA LEU A 474 -15.83 7.48 18.47
C LEU A 474 -15.39 8.36 17.28
N SER A 475 -14.12 8.76 17.20
CA SER A 475 -13.58 9.49 16.06
C SER A 475 -13.72 8.65 14.80
N ALA A 476 -14.24 9.27 13.74
CA ALA A 476 -14.57 8.59 12.49
C ALA A 476 -13.47 8.79 11.44
N HIS A 477 -12.77 9.92 11.49
CA HIS A 477 -11.65 10.24 10.62
C HIS A 477 -10.37 9.62 11.15
N ILE A 478 -9.30 9.76 10.37
CA ILE A 478 -7.98 9.28 10.76
C ILE A 478 -7.56 9.93 12.08
N HIS A 479 -7.19 9.11 13.05
CA HIS A 479 -6.77 9.57 14.36
C HIS A 479 -5.76 8.60 14.98
N PRO A 480 -4.95 9.07 15.93
CA PRO A 480 -3.92 8.25 16.53
C PRO A 480 -4.46 7.33 17.62
N ILE A 481 -3.93 6.11 17.66
CA ILE A 481 -4.28 5.09 18.64
C ILE A 481 -2.98 4.58 19.27
N VAL A 482 -2.90 4.66 20.59
CA VAL A 482 -1.81 4.10 21.39
C VAL A 482 -2.31 2.83 22.05
N ARG A 483 -1.67 1.70 21.75
CA ARG A 483 -2.02 0.40 22.32
C ARG A 483 -0.90 -0.12 23.19
N ARG A 484 -1.23 -0.53 24.40
CA ARG A 484 -0.31 -1.16 25.34
C ARG A 484 -0.46 -2.67 25.29
N PHE A 485 0.65 -3.36 25.11
CA PHE A 485 0.71 -4.81 25.07
C PHE A 485 1.53 -5.36 26.22
N THR A 486 1.21 -6.59 26.60
CA THR A 486 2.16 -7.49 27.25
C THR A 486 2.28 -8.78 26.46
N LYS A 487 3.50 -9.11 26.03
CA LYS A 487 3.72 -10.17 25.02
C LYS A 487 2.75 -9.98 23.85
N SER A 488 1.95 -10.98 23.51
CA SER A 488 0.93 -10.87 22.45
C SER A 488 -0.43 -10.34 22.91
N SER A 489 -0.63 -10.07 24.20
CA SER A 489 -1.93 -9.66 24.77
C SER A 489 -2.08 -8.14 24.81
N LEU A 490 -3.18 -7.63 24.23
CA LEU A 490 -3.57 -6.22 24.37
C LEU A 490 -4.10 -5.97 25.78
N LEU A 491 -3.52 -5.00 26.48
CA LEU A 491 -3.96 -4.59 27.82
C LEU A 491 -4.89 -3.39 27.77
N TYR A 492 -4.55 -2.42 26.92
CA TYR A 492 -5.23 -1.13 26.89
C TYR A 492 -5.08 -0.44 25.54
N GLU A 493 -6.05 0.40 25.20
CA GLU A 493 -6.10 1.23 24.00
C GLU A 493 -6.52 2.65 24.39
N GLN A 494 -5.68 3.63 24.03
CA GLN A 494 -5.93 5.06 24.19
C GLN A 494 -6.08 5.69 22.82
N HIS A 495 -7.24 6.29 22.56
CA HIS A 495 -7.46 7.08 21.36
C HIS A 495 -7.09 8.55 21.62
N ILE A 496 -6.44 9.16 20.65
CA ILE A 496 -6.25 10.61 20.60
C ILE A 496 -7.28 11.15 19.61
N TYR A 497 -7.94 12.25 19.98
CA TYR A 497 -9.03 12.80 19.20
C TYR A 497 -8.55 13.29 17.81
N GLU A 498 -9.38 13.10 16.78
CA GLU A 498 -9.06 13.47 15.39
C GLU A 498 -8.78 14.97 15.20
N HIS A 499 -7.87 15.33 14.29
CA HIS A 499 -7.54 16.71 13.95
C HIS A 499 -7.76 16.97 12.46
N LEU A 500 -8.46 18.05 12.08
CA LEU A 500 -8.79 18.33 10.67
C LEU A 500 -7.54 18.42 9.77
N GLU A 501 -6.49 19.07 10.28
CA GLU A 501 -5.22 19.23 9.56
C GLU A 501 -4.30 18.01 9.72
N ASN A 502 -4.69 17.01 10.53
CA ASN A 502 -3.87 15.84 10.91
C ASN A 502 -2.50 16.22 11.48
N ASP A 503 -2.49 17.28 12.30
CA ASP A 503 -1.33 17.83 12.98
C ASP A 503 -1.72 18.12 14.43
N TRP A 504 -1.11 17.40 15.36
CA TRP A 504 -1.41 17.45 16.79
C TRP A 504 -0.37 18.28 17.58
N ARG A 505 0.58 18.93 16.89
CA ARG A 505 1.64 19.72 17.54
C ARG A 505 1.06 21.00 18.18
N PRO A 506 1.27 21.26 19.47
CA PRO A 506 0.79 22.49 20.12
C PRO A 506 1.56 23.73 19.63
N ASN A 507 0.84 24.81 19.32
CA ASN A 507 1.38 26.18 19.19
C ASN A 507 2.51 26.37 18.16
N GLN A 508 2.67 25.47 17.19
CA GLN A 508 3.68 25.63 16.13
C GLN A 508 3.05 26.14 14.84
N GLU A 509 3.47 27.33 14.40
CA GLU A 509 3.23 27.82 13.04
C GLU A 509 4.12 27.01 12.08
N ARG A 510 3.65 25.88 11.53
CA ARG A 510 4.36 25.18 10.46
C ARG A 510 3.62 25.36 9.14
N GLY A 511 4.19 26.22 8.28
CA GLY A 511 3.58 26.78 7.06
C GLY A 511 3.02 28.20 7.23
N GLU A 512 2.14 28.64 6.31
CA GLU A 512 1.38 29.91 6.43
C GLU A 512 0.23 29.77 7.46
N LYS A 513 0.58 29.60 8.75
CA LYS A 513 -0.32 29.61 9.93
C LYS A 513 -1.55 28.66 9.88
N SER A 514 -1.67 27.70 10.84
CA SER A 514 -2.81 26.74 10.95
C SER A 514 -4.20 27.28 10.58
N VAL A 515 -4.98 26.51 9.83
CA VAL A 515 -6.34 26.88 9.42
C VAL A 515 -7.28 26.98 10.63
N ILE A 516 -7.10 26.13 11.64
CA ILE A 516 -7.89 26.14 12.87
C ILE A 516 -7.22 27.05 13.91
N ARG A 517 -7.86 28.20 14.20
CA ARG A 517 -7.39 29.15 15.23
C ARG A 517 -7.91 28.83 16.63
N SER A 518 -9.06 28.19 16.71
CA SER A 518 -9.69 27.78 17.95
C SER A 518 -10.69 26.66 17.66
N LEU A 519 -10.82 25.73 18.61
CA LEU A 519 -11.77 24.63 18.54
C LEU A 519 -12.36 24.39 19.93
N GLU A 520 -13.69 24.35 20.01
CA GLU A 520 -14.39 24.07 21.27
C GLU A 520 -14.36 22.57 21.60
N PHE A 521 -13.89 22.25 22.80
CA PHE A 521 -14.09 20.96 23.45
C PHE A 521 -14.95 21.08 24.70
N ILE A 522 -15.71 20.03 24.99
CA ILE A 522 -16.51 19.97 26.22
C ILE A 522 -15.59 20.14 27.43
N GLY A 523 -15.92 21.07 28.32
CA GLY A 523 -15.15 21.33 29.55
C GLY A 523 -13.95 22.25 29.39
N GLN A 524 -13.67 22.77 28.20
CA GLN A 524 -12.55 23.70 27.95
C GLN A 524 -13.05 25.14 27.79
N SER A 525 -12.49 26.10 28.53
CA SER A 525 -12.88 27.52 28.44
C SER A 525 -12.05 28.34 27.45
N ASP A 526 -10.80 27.93 27.17
CA ASP A 526 -9.93 28.56 26.17
C ASP A 526 -9.77 27.65 24.96
N TYR A 527 -10.55 27.92 23.92
CA TYR A 527 -10.58 27.15 22.68
C TYR A 527 -9.30 27.26 21.84
N SER A 528 -8.39 28.19 22.16
CA SER A 528 -7.09 28.27 21.47
C SER A 528 -6.14 27.13 21.89
N GLN A 529 -6.37 26.52 23.06
CA GLN A 529 -5.51 25.46 23.64
C GLN A 529 -5.92 24.04 23.23
N PHE A 530 -6.71 23.88 22.17
CA PHE A 530 -7.24 22.59 21.76
C PHE A 530 -6.13 21.57 21.41
N GLN A 531 -5.03 22.00 20.80
CA GLN A 531 -3.87 21.13 20.52
C GLN A 531 -3.13 20.73 21.80
N SER A 532 -2.96 21.67 22.73
CA SER A 532 -2.37 21.40 24.06
C SER A 532 -3.17 20.37 24.84
N THR A 533 -4.49 20.29 24.62
CA THR A 533 -5.38 19.33 25.30
C THR A 533 -5.04 17.89 24.94
N TYR A 534 -4.72 17.60 23.67
CA TYR A 534 -4.30 16.26 23.26
C TYR A 534 -2.98 15.85 23.92
N ALA A 535 -2.01 16.79 23.92
CA ALA A 535 -0.70 16.57 24.52
C ALA A 535 -0.80 16.32 26.02
N GLN A 536 -1.59 17.13 26.74
CA GLN A 536 -1.78 16.98 28.17
C GLN A 536 -2.37 15.62 28.55
N LYS A 537 -3.37 15.13 27.81
CA LYS A 537 -3.95 13.80 28.05
C LYS A 537 -2.94 12.68 27.85
N LEU A 538 -2.07 12.79 26.85
CA LEU A 538 -1.00 11.81 26.64
C LEU A 538 0.08 11.89 27.71
N ILE A 539 0.41 13.09 28.19
CA ILE A 539 1.36 13.28 29.30
C ILE A 539 0.81 12.58 30.54
N GLU A 540 -0.44 12.84 30.91
CA GLU A 540 -1.11 12.19 32.04
C GLU A 540 -1.14 10.66 31.90
N PHE A 541 -1.42 10.16 30.69
CA PHE A 541 -1.37 8.73 30.38
C PHE A 541 0.04 8.15 30.62
N PHE A 542 1.08 8.74 30.03
CA PHE A 542 2.44 8.21 30.18
C PHE A 542 3.04 8.44 31.57
N GLU A 543 2.65 9.49 32.30
CA GLU A 543 3.01 9.67 33.71
C GLU A 543 2.51 8.51 34.56
N GLN A 544 1.25 8.12 34.37
CA GLN A 544 0.68 6.94 35.01
C GLN A 544 1.51 5.71 34.64
N GLU A 545 1.70 5.43 33.35
CA GLU A 545 2.43 4.25 32.88
C GLU A 545 3.87 4.14 33.38
N ILE A 546 4.58 5.27 33.51
CA ILE A 546 5.95 5.30 34.04
C ILE A 546 5.96 5.08 35.56
N SER A 547 5.00 5.66 36.28
CA SER A 547 4.94 5.61 37.76
C SER A 547 4.59 4.23 38.33
N PHE A 548 3.91 3.39 37.55
CA PHE A 548 3.47 2.06 38.00
C PHE A 548 4.64 1.06 38.09
N THR A 549 4.86 0.50 39.28
CA THR A 549 5.80 -0.63 39.49
C THR A 549 5.20 -1.97 39.07
N GLU A 550 3.88 -2.12 39.10
CA GLU A 550 3.09 -3.25 38.56
C GLU A 550 1.99 -2.75 37.61
N PRO A 551 1.52 -3.56 36.63
CA PRO A 551 0.64 -3.09 35.57
C PRO A 551 -0.67 -2.49 36.10
N PHE A 552 -0.91 -1.20 35.83
CA PHE A 552 -2.24 -0.63 35.96
C PHE A 552 -3.13 -1.18 34.85
N VAL A 553 -4.18 -1.89 35.25
CA VAL A 553 -5.29 -2.25 34.37
C VAL A 553 -6.42 -1.28 34.71
N PRO A 554 -6.72 -0.28 33.86
CA PRO A 554 -7.88 0.57 34.10
C PRO A 554 -9.15 -0.29 34.17
N PRO A 555 -10.18 0.11 34.93
CA PRO A 555 -11.44 -0.62 34.97
C PRO A 555 -11.95 -0.79 33.54
N ALA A 556 -12.28 -2.02 33.17
CA ALA A 556 -12.77 -2.36 31.83
C ALA A 556 -13.81 -1.32 31.39
N LEU A 557 -13.58 -0.71 30.21
CA LEU A 557 -14.64 -0.01 29.50
C LEU A 557 -15.71 -1.05 29.17
N VAL A 558 -16.66 -1.23 30.09
CA VAL A 558 -17.89 -1.98 29.88
C VAL A 558 -18.66 -1.22 28.80
N GLY A 559 -18.45 -1.59 27.53
CA GLY A 559 -19.12 -0.92 26.42
C GLY A 559 -18.60 -1.17 25.02
N SER A 560 -18.15 -2.37 24.66
CA SER A 560 -18.00 -2.76 23.24
C SER A 560 -18.41 -4.22 23.02
N THR A 561 -19.70 -4.49 23.21
CA THR A 561 -20.33 -5.67 22.63
C THR A 561 -20.86 -5.34 21.24
N LYS A 562 -20.27 -6.02 20.25
CA LYS A 562 -20.67 -6.25 18.84
C LYS A 562 -20.34 -5.21 17.79
#